data_AF-A0A212F8B0-F1
#
_entry.id   AF-A0A212F8B0-F1
#
_cell.length_a   1.000
_cell.length_b   1.000
_cell.length_c   1.000
_cell.angle_alpha   90.00
_cell.angle_beta   90.00
_cell.angle_gamma   90.00
#
_symmetry.space_group_name_H-M   'P 1'
#
loop_
_entity.id
_entity.type
_entity.pdbx_description
1 polymer ?
#
loop_
_entity_poly.entity_id
_entity_poly.type
_entity_poly.pdbx_seq_one_letter_code
_entity_poly.pdbx_strand_id
1 'polypeptide(L)'
;VDRWKHAEIARISQLHSKGPKIAEFTLLLDKEVELLRCIEAYRVKVKEDSRKIKEKQFLEEISKPVAWYGRDGKLITMDTVEIQKARKLKELYNSFIRDDVEVKERIELLVNMKFALQEFRHPLAEETITLLDRECDLLVRRCDDQQLEFLRRRVAACVLQLIKTSELNSGVTKRKEVRDYRKIENSRLQFCEMCHQVKINTDFPLNAKMSGFTVCTSCSWKDVSERCWIDMTPYKFILRAVQRDERKRKCWGSLAFVLQEKDIFFIVEKLWHSHSAISECTEMTELRLCRWRVNEDWSPWNCFLVTVQEMKAHCKLEDPEAVYDEELVQKVLNKHKLAKANFEQLLAVNKRFTESGDWAGIRAPAIVRANAVDRI
;
A
#
# COMPACT_ATOMS: atom_id res chain seq x y z
N VAL A 1 1.70 -13.39 -13.28
CA VAL A 1 2.91 -13.87 -13.98
C VAL A 1 3.42 -15.15 -13.33
N ASP A 2 3.65 -15.14 -12.03
CA ASP A 2 4.26 -16.30 -11.35
C ASP A 2 3.46 -17.60 -11.47
N ARG A 3 2.12 -17.58 -11.24
CA ARG A 3 1.27 -18.78 -11.44
C ARG A 3 1.33 -19.32 -12.87
N TRP A 4 1.39 -18.43 -13.86
CA TRP A 4 1.52 -18.81 -15.27
C TRP A 4 2.89 -19.46 -15.53
N LYS A 5 3.98 -18.87 -15.02
CA LYS A 5 5.33 -19.44 -15.14
C LYS A 5 5.41 -20.85 -14.56
N HIS A 6 4.80 -21.10 -13.40
CA HIS A 6 4.80 -22.44 -12.80
C HIS A 6 4.04 -23.47 -13.63
N ALA A 7 2.85 -23.12 -14.09
CA ALA A 7 2.06 -23.99 -14.96
C ALA A 7 2.84 -24.32 -16.25
N GLU A 8 3.55 -23.34 -16.79
CA GLU A 8 4.33 -23.49 -18.01
C GLU A 8 5.61 -24.30 -17.81
N ILE A 9 6.30 -24.14 -16.67
CA ILE A 9 7.44 -24.99 -16.29
C ILE A 9 6.99 -26.45 -16.14
N ALA A 10 5.84 -26.68 -15.50
CA ALA A 10 5.28 -28.03 -15.33
C ALA A 10 4.91 -28.63 -16.70
N ARG A 11 4.24 -27.87 -17.56
CA ARG A 11 3.88 -28.25 -18.94
C ARG A 11 5.13 -28.62 -19.75
N ILE A 12 6.12 -27.73 -19.83
CA ILE A 12 7.36 -27.96 -20.59
C ILE A 12 8.12 -29.17 -20.05
N SER A 13 8.13 -29.36 -18.73
CA SER A 13 8.80 -30.51 -18.10
C SER A 13 8.11 -31.84 -18.39
N GLN A 14 6.80 -31.85 -18.67
CA GLN A 14 6.06 -33.05 -19.07
C GLN A 14 6.21 -33.36 -20.56
N LEU A 15 6.22 -32.33 -21.43
CA LEU A 15 6.25 -32.54 -22.89
C LEU A 15 7.64 -32.74 -23.47
N HIS A 16 8.69 -32.15 -22.88
CA HIS A 16 10.01 -32.09 -23.50
C HIS A 16 11.12 -32.63 -22.58
N SER A 17 12.16 -33.19 -23.19
CA SER A 17 13.38 -33.63 -22.50
C SER A 17 14.63 -33.13 -23.22
N LYS A 18 15.75 -33.01 -22.50
CA LYS A 18 17.07 -32.63 -23.04
C LYS A 18 17.04 -31.32 -23.85
N GLY A 19 17.56 -31.31 -25.09
CA GLY A 19 17.72 -30.11 -25.92
C GLY A 19 16.42 -29.30 -26.14
N PRO A 20 15.32 -29.91 -26.60
CA PRO A 20 14.03 -29.22 -26.75
C PRO A 20 13.52 -28.55 -25.47
N LYS A 21 13.78 -29.17 -24.30
CA LYS A 21 13.39 -28.59 -23.00
C LYS A 21 14.14 -27.29 -22.71
N ILE A 22 15.43 -27.23 -23.05
CA ILE A 22 16.27 -26.04 -22.86
C ILE A 22 15.79 -24.90 -23.78
N ALA A 23 15.46 -25.21 -25.04
CA ALA A 23 14.93 -24.25 -25.99
C ALA A 23 13.60 -23.64 -25.50
N GLU A 24 12.65 -24.48 -25.09
CA GLU A 24 11.35 -24.04 -24.55
C GLU A 24 11.50 -23.21 -23.28
N PHE A 25 12.41 -23.56 -22.38
CA PHE A 25 12.70 -22.73 -21.20
C PHE A 25 13.34 -21.39 -21.53
N THR A 26 14.15 -21.32 -22.59
CA THR A 26 14.71 -20.04 -23.06
C THR A 26 13.59 -19.13 -23.55
N LEU A 27 12.66 -19.66 -24.36
CA LEU A 27 11.47 -18.92 -24.81
C LEU A 27 10.56 -18.49 -23.65
N LEU A 28 10.42 -19.34 -22.63
CA LEU A 28 9.68 -19.01 -21.41
C LEU A 28 10.32 -17.83 -20.67
N LEU A 29 11.65 -17.83 -20.54
CA LEU A 29 12.40 -16.76 -19.89
C LEU A 29 12.25 -15.43 -20.65
N ASP A 30 12.35 -15.45 -21.98
CA ASP A 30 12.17 -14.25 -22.80
C ASP A 30 10.78 -13.62 -22.60
N LYS A 31 9.73 -14.46 -22.60
CA LYS A 31 8.35 -14.03 -22.30
C LYS A 31 8.22 -13.48 -20.87
N GLU A 32 8.87 -14.10 -19.89
CA GLU A 32 8.88 -13.59 -18.51
C GLU A 32 9.51 -12.20 -18.43
N VAL A 33 10.67 -12.00 -19.07
CA VAL A 33 11.35 -10.70 -19.11
C VAL A 33 10.47 -9.64 -19.75
N GLU A 34 9.80 -9.96 -20.86
CA GLU A 34 8.86 -9.05 -21.52
C GLU A 34 7.69 -8.68 -20.60
N LEU A 35 7.05 -9.66 -19.95
CA LEU A 35 5.97 -9.42 -19.01
C LEU A 35 6.42 -8.54 -17.82
N LEU A 36 7.62 -8.78 -17.29
CA LEU A 36 8.18 -7.97 -16.21
C LEU A 36 8.47 -6.53 -16.65
N ARG A 37 9.00 -6.34 -17.86
CA ARG A 37 9.19 -4.99 -18.45
C ARG A 37 7.87 -4.26 -18.61
N CYS A 38 6.84 -4.92 -19.12
CA CYS A 38 5.49 -4.36 -19.23
C CYS A 38 4.93 -3.96 -17.87
N ILE A 39 5.06 -4.82 -16.85
CA ILE A 39 4.62 -4.50 -15.48
C ILE A 39 5.33 -3.26 -14.94
N GLU A 40 6.64 -3.15 -15.13
CA GLU A 40 7.38 -1.99 -14.64
C GLU A 40 7.00 -0.71 -15.39
N ALA A 41 6.79 -0.78 -16.72
CA ALA A 41 6.27 0.35 -17.50
C ALA A 41 4.89 0.80 -16.99
N TYR A 42 3.97 -0.14 -16.72
CA TYR A 42 2.69 0.18 -16.10
C TYR A 42 2.84 0.81 -14.71
N ARG A 43 3.77 0.33 -13.88
CA ARG A 43 4.03 0.91 -12.56
C ARG A 43 4.53 2.35 -12.63
N VAL A 44 5.45 2.64 -13.56
CA VAL A 44 5.94 4.00 -13.82
C VAL A 44 4.77 4.89 -14.21
N LYS A 45 3.94 4.45 -15.17
CA LYS A 45 2.75 5.19 -15.61
C LYS A 45 1.76 5.45 -14.47
N VAL A 46 1.42 4.42 -13.68
CA VAL A 46 0.52 4.54 -12.52
C VAL A 46 1.08 5.53 -11.49
N LYS A 47 2.40 5.54 -11.26
CA LYS A 47 3.05 6.48 -10.34
C LYS A 47 2.96 7.91 -10.86
N GLU A 48 3.17 8.12 -12.15
CA GLU A 48 3.02 9.44 -12.81
C GLU A 48 1.58 9.94 -12.75
N ASP A 49 0.61 9.11 -13.09
CA ASP A 49 -0.82 9.46 -13.04
C ASP A 49 -1.24 9.77 -11.60
N SER A 50 -0.80 8.96 -10.63
CA SER A 50 -1.04 9.20 -9.21
C SER A 50 -0.44 10.53 -8.74
N ARG A 51 0.75 10.89 -9.23
CA ARG A 51 1.38 12.19 -8.94
C ARG A 51 0.54 13.33 -9.51
N LYS A 52 0.14 13.27 -10.79
CA LYS A 52 -0.71 14.28 -11.44
C LYS A 52 -2.05 14.47 -10.71
N ILE A 53 -2.68 13.37 -10.29
CA ILE A 53 -3.94 13.41 -9.52
C ILE A 53 -3.72 14.12 -8.18
N LYS A 54 -2.66 13.80 -7.45
CA LYS A 54 -2.34 14.45 -6.17
C LYS A 54 -2.07 15.94 -6.33
N GLU A 55 -1.35 16.34 -7.38
CA GLU A 55 -1.08 17.76 -7.68
C GLU A 55 -2.37 18.52 -8.01
N LYS A 56 -3.23 17.94 -8.85
CA LYS A 56 -4.55 18.51 -9.15
C LYS A 56 -5.40 18.64 -7.89
N GLN A 57 -5.46 17.59 -7.07
CA GLN A 57 -6.19 17.62 -5.81
C GLN A 57 -5.64 18.70 -4.88
N PHE A 58 -4.32 18.82 -4.74
CA PHE A 58 -3.68 19.86 -3.94
C PHE A 58 -4.09 21.26 -4.40
N LEU A 59 -4.03 21.55 -5.70
CA LEU A 59 -4.40 22.85 -6.27
C LEU A 59 -5.89 23.16 -6.07
N GLU A 60 -6.77 22.18 -6.27
CA GLU A 60 -8.19 22.33 -5.98
C GLU A 60 -8.42 22.67 -4.51
N GLU A 61 -7.76 21.94 -3.62
CA GLU A 61 -7.88 22.08 -2.18
C GLU A 61 -7.43 23.47 -1.70
N ILE A 62 -6.31 24.02 -2.16
CA ILE A 62 -5.88 25.37 -1.72
C ILE A 62 -6.77 26.51 -2.24
N SER A 63 -7.51 26.28 -3.34
CA SER A 63 -8.36 27.30 -3.99
C SER A 63 -9.81 27.35 -3.49
N LYS A 64 -10.20 26.41 -2.62
CA LYS A 64 -11.58 26.30 -2.10
C LYS A 64 -11.85 27.31 -0.98
N PRO A 65 -13.00 28.01 -1.00
CA PRO A 65 -13.40 28.90 0.09
C PRO A 65 -13.62 28.10 1.38
N VAL A 66 -13.42 28.76 2.52
CA VAL A 66 -13.75 28.18 3.83
C VAL A 66 -15.27 28.17 3.96
N ALA A 67 -15.86 27.05 4.33
CA ALA A 67 -17.30 26.93 4.48
C ALA A 67 -17.66 26.33 5.85
N TRP A 68 -18.65 26.90 6.52
CA TRP A 68 -19.18 26.41 7.81
C TRP A 68 -20.68 26.68 7.93
N TYR A 69 -21.35 25.95 8.79
CA TYR A 69 -22.75 26.21 9.11
C TYR A 69 -22.86 27.26 10.20
N GLY A 70 -23.64 28.31 9.95
CA GLY A 70 -24.02 29.29 10.95
C GLY A 70 -24.93 28.69 12.03
N ARG A 71 -25.19 29.45 13.10
CA ARG A 71 -26.14 29.06 14.16
C ARG A 71 -27.54 28.74 13.63
N ASP A 72 -27.91 29.37 12.52
CA ASP A 72 -29.21 29.18 11.85
C ASP A 72 -29.23 27.98 10.87
N GLY A 73 -28.16 27.16 10.84
CA GLY A 73 -28.03 26.02 9.93
C GLY A 73 -27.76 26.38 8.47
N LYS A 74 -27.57 27.67 8.14
CA LYS A 74 -27.20 28.14 6.80
C LYS A 74 -25.71 27.97 6.54
N LEU A 75 -25.35 27.52 5.33
CA LEU A 75 -23.95 27.43 4.90
C LEU A 75 -23.39 28.82 4.60
N ILE A 76 -22.36 29.22 5.33
CA ILE A 76 -21.61 30.46 5.13
C ILE A 76 -20.29 30.09 4.46
N THR A 77 -19.96 30.77 3.37
CA THR A 77 -18.66 30.66 2.70
C THR A 77 -17.86 31.94 2.87
N MET A 78 -16.54 31.82 3.04
CA MET A 78 -15.60 32.92 3.18
C MET A 78 -14.41 32.70 2.26
N ASP A 79 -14.16 33.71 1.43
CA ASP A 79 -13.00 33.78 0.56
C ASP A 79 -12.00 34.75 1.19
N THR A 80 -10.82 34.25 1.56
CA THR A 80 -9.76 35.11 2.10
C THR A 80 -8.86 35.59 0.97
N VAL A 81 -8.06 36.63 1.22
CA VAL A 81 -7.08 37.15 0.25
C VAL A 81 -6.09 36.06 -0.17
N GLU A 82 -5.73 35.17 0.76
CA GLU A 82 -4.87 34.02 0.50
C GLU A 82 -5.53 33.02 -0.47
N ILE A 83 -6.83 32.72 -0.28
CA ILE A 83 -7.55 31.79 -1.16
C ILE A 83 -7.72 32.38 -2.56
N GLN A 84 -7.94 33.69 -2.67
CA GLN A 84 -7.97 34.40 -3.95
C GLN A 84 -6.62 34.32 -4.68
N LYS A 85 -5.51 34.55 -3.96
CA LYS A 85 -4.15 34.37 -4.50
C LYS A 85 -3.90 32.93 -4.96
N ALA A 86 -4.32 31.94 -4.17
CA ALA A 86 -4.20 30.52 -4.51
C ALA A 86 -4.95 30.17 -5.80
N ARG A 87 -6.14 30.74 -6.00
CA ARG A 87 -6.96 30.56 -7.21
C ARG A 87 -6.25 31.15 -8.43
N LYS A 88 -5.72 32.37 -8.33
CA LYS A 88 -4.94 33.02 -9.40
C LYS A 88 -3.70 32.20 -9.79
N LEU A 89 -2.92 31.72 -8.80
CA LEU A 89 -1.73 30.90 -9.06
C LEU A 89 -2.08 29.54 -9.70
N LYS A 90 -3.17 28.90 -9.25
CA LYS A 90 -3.70 27.67 -9.84
C LYS A 90 -4.09 27.88 -11.31
N GLU A 91 -4.80 28.96 -11.62
CA GLU A 91 -5.22 29.29 -12.99
C GLU A 91 -4.01 29.51 -13.90
N LEU A 92 -3.02 30.29 -13.44
CA LEU A 92 -1.77 30.50 -14.17
C LEU A 92 -1.02 29.18 -14.41
N TYR A 93 -0.91 28.31 -13.40
CA TYR A 93 -0.25 27.01 -13.53
C TYR A 93 -0.97 26.07 -14.50
N ASN A 94 -2.31 26.00 -14.41
CA ASN A 94 -3.11 25.18 -15.32
C ASN A 94 -2.99 25.66 -16.76
N SER A 95 -2.98 26.98 -17.00
CA SER A 95 -2.73 27.55 -18.32
C SER A 95 -1.31 27.26 -18.80
N PHE A 96 -0.31 27.26 -17.91
CA PHE A 96 1.09 26.99 -18.26
C PHE A 96 1.34 25.55 -18.73
N ILE A 97 0.62 24.57 -18.19
CA ILE A 97 0.80 23.15 -18.58
C ILE A 97 0.10 22.81 -19.90
N ARG A 98 -0.75 23.70 -20.42
CA ARG A 98 -1.38 23.48 -21.72
C ARG A 98 -0.34 23.54 -22.83
N ASP A 99 -0.31 22.48 -23.64
CA ASP A 99 0.55 22.35 -24.81
C ASP A 99 -0.15 22.85 -26.09
N ASP A 100 -1.47 23.11 -26.04
CA ASP A 100 -2.33 23.50 -27.16
C ASP A 100 -2.50 25.02 -27.26
N VAL A 101 -1.41 25.77 -27.33
CA VAL A 101 -1.42 27.25 -27.26
C VAL A 101 -0.58 27.84 -28.38
N GLU A 102 -1.09 28.88 -29.06
CA GLU A 102 -0.31 29.58 -30.10
C GLU A 102 0.89 30.32 -29.49
N VAL A 103 1.96 30.50 -30.28
CA VAL A 103 3.21 31.14 -29.80
C VAL A 103 2.96 32.52 -29.18
N LYS A 104 2.05 33.32 -29.76
CA LYS A 104 1.72 34.64 -29.23
C LYS A 104 1.04 34.56 -27.86
N GLU A 105 0.01 33.71 -27.74
CA GLU A 105 -0.70 33.46 -26.50
C GLU A 105 0.24 32.88 -25.43
N ARG A 106 1.18 32.03 -25.84
CA ARG A 106 2.21 31.47 -24.96
C ARG A 106 3.11 32.57 -24.40
N ILE A 107 3.58 33.50 -25.22
CA ILE A 107 4.39 34.64 -24.76
C ILE A 107 3.60 35.51 -23.79
N GLU A 108 2.33 35.81 -24.08
CA GLU A 108 1.45 36.57 -23.18
C GLU A 108 1.30 35.86 -21.82
N LEU A 109 1.13 34.54 -21.83
CA LEU A 109 1.07 33.74 -20.61
C LEU A 109 2.37 33.80 -19.80
N LEU A 110 3.53 33.69 -20.45
CA LEU A 110 4.84 33.78 -19.79
C LEU A 110 5.04 35.15 -19.13
N VAL A 111 4.63 36.23 -19.79
CA VAL A 111 4.69 37.60 -19.25
C VAL A 111 3.75 37.75 -18.05
N ASN A 112 2.51 37.26 -18.15
CA ASN A 112 1.54 37.30 -17.05
C ASN A 112 2.04 36.52 -15.83
N MET A 113 2.64 35.35 -16.05
CA MET A 113 3.21 34.54 -14.98
C MET A 113 4.43 35.24 -14.35
N LYS A 114 5.32 35.81 -15.16
CA LYS A 114 6.47 36.60 -14.66
C LYS A 114 6.00 37.76 -13.78
N PHE A 115 5.01 38.53 -14.21
CA PHE A 115 4.47 39.63 -13.43
C PHE A 115 3.89 39.17 -12.09
N ALA A 116 3.14 38.05 -12.09
CA ALA A 116 2.62 37.46 -10.85
C ALA A 116 3.73 36.99 -9.90
N LEU A 117 4.88 36.53 -10.43
CA LEU A 117 6.00 36.05 -9.62
C LEU A 117 6.89 37.16 -9.06
N GLN A 118 6.87 38.37 -9.65
CA GLN A 118 7.64 39.53 -9.17
C GLN A 118 7.23 40.00 -7.77
N GLU A 119 6.04 39.65 -7.31
CA GLU A 119 5.59 39.95 -5.94
C GLU A 119 6.41 39.20 -4.88
N PHE A 120 7.09 38.11 -5.24
CA PHE A 120 7.82 37.26 -4.30
C PHE A 120 9.32 37.56 -4.31
N ARG A 121 9.86 38.00 -3.17
CA ARG A 121 11.32 38.16 -2.96
C ARG A 121 11.90 36.84 -2.45
N HIS A 122 12.16 35.89 -3.35
CA HIS A 122 12.67 34.57 -2.98
C HIS A 122 13.49 33.93 -4.12
N PRO A 123 14.60 33.21 -3.82
CA PRO A 123 15.47 32.63 -4.84
C PRO A 123 14.75 31.73 -5.85
N LEU A 124 13.77 30.93 -5.39
CA LEU A 124 12.95 30.10 -6.27
C LEU A 124 12.10 30.92 -7.25
N ALA A 125 11.57 32.08 -6.84
CA ALA A 125 10.80 32.96 -7.71
C ALA A 125 11.70 33.61 -8.77
N GLU A 126 12.88 34.08 -8.36
CA GLU A 126 13.91 34.61 -9.25
C GLU A 126 14.36 33.56 -10.28
N GLU A 127 14.68 32.34 -9.84
CA GLU A 127 15.01 31.23 -10.75
C GLU A 127 13.87 30.96 -11.74
N THR A 128 12.63 30.88 -11.26
CA THR A 128 11.47 30.65 -12.13
C THR A 128 11.33 31.75 -13.18
N ILE A 129 11.50 33.02 -12.78
CA ILE A 129 11.47 34.16 -13.72
C ILE A 129 12.56 34.04 -14.78
N THR A 130 13.80 33.67 -14.41
CA THR A 130 14.87 33.49 -15.40
C THR A 130 14.56 32.37 -16.40
N LEU A 131 13.90 31.30 -15.96
CA LEU A 131 13.50 30.21 -16.85
C LEU A 131 12.36 30.61 -17.79
N LEU A 132 11.40 31.42 -17.31
CA LEU A 132 10.34 31.99 -18.14
C LEU A 132 10.90 32.92 -19.22
N ASP A 133 11.83 33.81 -18.85
CA ASP A 133 12.51 34.70 -19.80
C ASP A 133 13.29 33.91 -20.85
N ARG A 134 13.95 32.82 -20.44
CA ARG A 134 14.62 31.90 -21.37
C ARG A 134 13.65 31.21 -22.33
N GLU A 135 12.46 30.82 -21.89
CA GLU A 135 11.44 30.26 -22.79
C GLU A 135 10.99 31.30 -23.82
N CYS A 136 10.73 32.54 -23.38
CA CYS A 136 10.42 33.66 -24.29
C CYS A 136 11.49 33.85 -25.38
N ASP A 137 12.77 33.92 -24.99
CA ASP A 137 13.88 34.10 -25.93
C ASP A 137 13.95 32.97 -26.97
N LEU A 138 13.73 31.73 -26.54
CA LEU A 138 13.76 30.57 -27.43
C LEU A 138 12.54 30.53 -28.37
N LEU A 139 11.36 30.96 -27.90
CA LEU A 139 10.17 31.11 -28.74
C LEU A 139 10.37 32.18 -29.82
N VAL A 140 10.98 33.32 -29.48
CA VAL A 140 11.32 34.37 -30.45
C VAL A 140 12.31 33.85 -31.51
N ARG A 141 13.21 32.94 -31.13
CA ARG A 141 14.15 32.26 -32.03
C ARG A 141 13.53 31.10 -32.82
N ARG A 142 12.23 30.85 -32.67
CA ARG A 142 11.48 29.79 -33.36
C ARG A 142 12.01 28.38 -33.05
N CYS A 143 12.49 28.14 -31.83
CA CYS A 143 12.74 26.78 -31.36
C CYS A 143 11.44 25.97 -31.35
N ASP A 144 11.53 24.69 -31.69
CA ASP A 144 10.36 23.81 -31.73
C ASP A 144 9.93 23.35 -30.32
N ASP A 145 8.73 22.78 -30.23
CA ASP A 145 8.18 22.33 -28.94
C ASP A 145 8.96 21.17 -28.31
N GLN A 146 9.63 20.32 -29.11
CA GLN A 146 10.44 19.21 -28.60
C GLN A 146 11.69 19.73 -27.87
N GLN A 147 12.31 20.77 -28.42
CA GLN A 147 13.46 21.46 -27.81
C GLN A 147 13.07 22.18 -26.51
N LEU A 148 11.82 22.63 -26.41
CA LEU A 148 11.30 23.35 -25.23
C LEU A 148 10.73 22.43 -24.15
N GLU A 149 10.45 21.16 -24.45
CA GLU A 149 9.75 20.23 -23.54
C GLU A 149 10.39 20.18 -22.15
N PHE A 150 11.71 19.98 -22.08
CA PHE A 150 12.42 19.87 -20.79
C PHE A 150 12.46 21.19 -20.02
N LEU A 151 12.55 22.33 -20.73
CA LEU A 151 12.49 23.65 -20.12
C LEU A 151 11.10 23.89 -19.51
N ARG A 152 10.03 23.61 -20.27
CA ARG A 152 8.64 23.74 -19.81
C ARG A 152 8.36 22.84 -18.61
N ARG A 153 8.82 21.57 -18.65
CA ARG A 153 8.71 20.64 -17.50
C ARG A 153 9.42 21.18 -16.26
N ARG A 154 10.60 21.78 -16.42
CA ARG A 154 11.34 22.40 -15.31
C ARG A 154 10.60 23.62 -14.75
N VAL A 155 10.14 24.52 -15.61
CA VAL A 155 9.34 25.70 -15.18
C VAL A 155 8.09 25.26 -14.43
N ALA A 156 7.33 24.30 -14.96
CA ALA A 156 6.14 23.76 -14.29
C ALA A 156 6.48 23.22 -12.89
N ALA A 157 7.57 22.45 -12.76
CA ALA A 157 8.02 21.94 -11.47
C ALA A 157 8.39 23.06 -10.49
N CYS A 158 9.13 24.09 -10.94
CA CYS A 158 9.50 25.25 -10.13
C CYS A 158 8.28 26.05 -9.66
N VAL A 159 7.32 26.32 -10.56
CA VAL A 159 6.05 26.99 -10.23
C VAL A 159 5.27 26.18 -9.19
N LEU A 160 5.13 24.87 -9.38
CA LEU A 160 4.42 24.03 -8.43
C LEU A 160 5.10 24.00 -7.06
N GLN A 161 6.43 23.97 -7.03
CA GLN A 161 7.22 24.06 -5.80
C GLN A 161 7.00 25.40 -5.10
N LEU A 162 6.95 26.51 -5.86
CA LEU A 162 6.65 27.83 -5.34
C LEU A 162 5.28 27.85 -4.66
N ILE A 163 4.24 27.32 -5.32
CA ILE A 163 2.87 27.23 -4.78
C ILE A 163 2.84 26.40 -3.48
N LYS A 164 3.65 25.33 -3.39
CA LYS A 164 3.75 24.48 -2.20
C LYS A 164 4.53 25.09 -1.04
N THR A 165 5.38 26.08 -1.30
CA THR A 165 6.27 26.66 -0.29
C THR A 165 5.46 27.54 0.68
N SER A 166 5.47 27.18 1.96
CA SER A 166 4.68 27.85 3.01
C SER A 166 5.13 29.28 3.30
N GLU A 167 6.43 29.55 3.18
CA GLU A 167 7.00 30.90 3.32
C GLU A 167 6.48 31.86 2.24
N LEU A 168 6.25 31.36 1.03
CA LEU A 168 5.75 32.15 -0.10
C LEU A 168 4.23 32.26 -0.09
N ASN A 169 3.54 31.27 0.47
CA ASN A 169 2.08 31.17 0.45
C ASN A 169 1.52 31.02 1.87
N SER A 170 1.89 31.94 2.75
CA SER A 170 1.46 31.95 4.16
C SER A 170 -0.07 31.94 4.24
N GLY A 171 -0.66 30.94 4.89
CA GLY A 171 -2.12 30.81 5.02
C GLY A 171 -2.82 29.99 3.94
N VAL A 172 -2.23 29.88 2.74
CA VAL A 172 -2.73 29.07 1.62
C VAL A 172 -2.45 27.58 1.85
N THR A 173 -1.23 27.27 2.30
CA THR A 173 -0.72 25.91 2.54
C THR A 173 -1.00 25.40 3.95
N LYS A 174 -1.99 25.98 4.65
CA LYS A 174 -2.49 25.41 5.92
C LYS A 174 -3.19 24.05 5.72
N ARG A 175 -3.38 23.62 4.47
CA ARG A 175 -4.02 22.36 4.07
C ARG A 175 -3.00 21.21 3.99
N LYS A 176 -2.95 20.43 5.08
CA LYS A 176 -2.75 18.97 5.11
C LYS A 176 -1.41 18.34 4.64
N GLU A 177 -0.28 19.02 4.63
CA GLU A 177 1.00 18.30 4.83
C GLU A 177 1.34 18.12 6.32
N VAL A 178 0.75 18.92 7.21
CA VAL A 178 0.96 18.81 8.67
C VAL A 178 0.54 17.45 9.24
N ARG A 179 -0.39 16.70 8.62
CA ARG A 179 -0.67 15.33 9.08
C ARG A 179 0.45 14.37 8.72
N ASP A 180 1.11 14.54 7.59
CA ASP A 180 2.21 13.67 7.19
C ASP A 180 3.50 14.08 7.93
N TYR A 181 3.76 15.37 8.14
CA TYR A 181 4.82 15.83 9.04
C TYR A 181 4.56 15.45 10.50
N ARG A 182 3.35 15.61 11.06
CA ARG A 182 3.04 15.14 12.42
C ARG A 182 3.07 13.62 12.54
N LYS A 183 2.70 12.88 11.50
CA LYS A 183 2.89 11.42 11.46
C LYS A 183 4.38 11.10 11.45
N ILE A 184 5.21 11.81 10.68
CA ILE A 184 6.67 11.62 10.65
C ILE A 184 7.31 12.03 11.99
N GLU A 185 6.89 13.13 12.62
CA GLU A 185 7.35 13.61 13.93
C GLU A 185 6.95 12.65 15.05
N ASN A 186 5.75 12.07 14.99
CA ASN A 186 5.24 11.17 16.04
C ASN A 186 5.48 9.68 15.74
N SER A 187 5.95 9.32 14.54
CA SER A 187 6.19 7.92 14.17
C SER A 187 7.69 7.62 14.10
N ARG A 188 8.05 6.40 14.47
CA ARG A 188 9.44 5.95 14.36
C ARG A 188 9.79 5.76 12.89
N LEU A 189 10.76 6.53 12.43
CA LEU A 189 11.33 6.43 11.09
C LEU A 189 12.38 5.32 11.04
N GLN A 190 12.39 4.58 9.94
CA GLN A 190 13.27 3.44 9.72
C GLN A 190 13.88 3.52 8.33
N PHE A 191 15.14 3.12 8.24
CA PHE A 191 15.90 3.11 7.01
C PHE A 191 15.66 1.80 6.27
N CYS A 192 15.24 1.88 5.01
CA CYS A 192 15.15 0.71 4.14
C CYS A 192 16.50 0.47 3.46
N GLU A 193 17.11 -0.68 3.72
CA GLU A 193 18.40 -1.11 3.16
C GLU A 193 18.34 -1.38 1.66
N MET A 194 17.15 -1.56 1.07
CA MET A 194 17.00 -1.91 -0.35
C MET A 194 16.72 -0.72 -1.27
N CYS A 195 16.00 0.30 -0.80
CA CYS A 195 15.78 1.52 -1.59
C CYS A 195 16.51 2.74 -1.03
N HIS A 196 17.23 2.57 0.08
CA HIS A 196 17.97 3.63 0.78
C HIS A 196 17.08 4.83 1.13
N GLN A 197 15.80 4.60 1.39
CA GLN A 197 14.86 5.63 1.80
C GLN A 197 14.46 5.43 3.25
N VAL A 198 14.39 6.54 3.97
CA VAL A 198 13.80 6.59 5.32
C VAL A 198 12.28 6.62 5.18
N LYS A 199 11.61 5.68 5.83
CA LYS A 199 10.14 5.53 5.78
C LYS A 199 9.58 5.33 7.18
N ILE A 200 8.27 5.47 7.30
CA ILE A 200 7.56 5.24 8.55
C ILE A 200 7.53 3.74 8.86
N ASN A 201 7.64 3.33 10.12
CA ASN A 201 7.59 1.92 10.53
C ASN A 201 6.36 1.14 10.00
N THR A 202 5.23 1.79 9.75
CA THR A 202 4.04 1.18 9.13
C THR A 202 4.25 0.76 7.67
N ASP A 203 5.25 1.34 7.00
CA ASP A 203 5.60 1.01 5.62
C ASP A 203 6.53 -0.21 5.52
N PHE A 204 6.90 -0.80 6.66
CA PHE A 204 7.68 -2.03 6.73
C PHE A 204 6.77 -3.22 7.12
N PRO A 205 7.01 -4.42 6.56
CA PRO A 205 6.24 -5.59 6.93
C PRO A 205 6.49 -5.92 8.41
N LEU A 206 5.43 -6.36 9.11
CA LEU A 206 5.47 -6.80 10.51
C LEU A 206 5.31 -8.32 10.52
N ASN A 207 6.40 -9.09 10.51
CA ASN A 207 6.33 -10.55 10.62
C ASN A 207 6.78 -11.01 12.01
N ALA A 208 6.23 -12.13 12.50
CA ALA A 208 6.54 -12.69 13.83
C ALA A 208 8.03 -13.00 14.07
N LYS A 209 8.81 -13.19 12.99
CA LYS A 209 10.22 -13.57 13.03
C LYS A 209 11.19 -12.43 12.72
N MET A 210 10.70 -11.20 12.55
CA MET A 210 11.57 -10.09 12.18
C MET A 210 12.38 -9.60 13.37
N SER A 211 13.70 -9.73 13.28
CA SER A 211 14.65 -9.13 14.22
C SER A 211 14.80 -7.62 14.05
N GLY A 212 14.22 -7.04 13.00
CA GLY A 212 14.25 -5.61 12.71
C GLY A 212 13.52 -5.25 11.41
N PHE A 213 13.41 -3.94 11.16
CA PHE A 213 12.75 -3.38 10.00
C PHE A 213 13.78 -2.94 8.95
N THR A 214 14.33 -3.91 8.22
CA THR A 214 15.44 -3.68 7.27
C THR A 214 14.96 -3.36 5.86
N VAL A 215 13.83 -3.91 5.45
CA VAL A 215 13.30 -3.75 4.08
C VAL A 215 11.84 -3.31 4.10
N CYS A 216 11.53 -2.18 3.46
CA CYS A 216 10.15 -1.68 3.39
C CYS A 216 9.25 -2.60 2.53
N THR A 217 7.94 -2.57 2.75
CA THR A 217 6.94 -3.38 2.03
C THR A 217 7.05 -3.30 0.51
N SER A 218 7.34 -2.11 -0.03
CA SER A 218 7.52 -1.91 -1.48
C SER A 218 8.78 -2.60 -2.03
N CYS A 219 9.83 -2.72 -1.21
CA CYS A 219 11.08 -3.38 -1.57
C CYS A 219 11.04 -4.88 -1.28
N SER A 220 10.35 -5.28 -0.20
CA SER A 220 10.00 -6.66 0.12
C SER A 220 9.27 -7.31 -1.07
N TRP A 221 8.33 -6.60 -1.69
CA TRP A 221 7.66 -7.04 -2.92
C TRP A 221 8.59 -7.17 -4.15
N LYS A 222 9.75 -6.51 -4.14
CA LYS A 222 10.75 -6.59 -5.22
C LYS A 222 11.81 -7.65 -4.95
N ASP A 223 12.05 -8.00 -3.69
CA ASP A 223 13.02 -9.02 -3.29
C ASP A 223 12.55 -10.42 -3.76
N VAL A 224 13.37 -11.02 -4.63
CA VAL A 224 13.15 -12.36 -5.18
C VAL A 224 13.26 -13.42 -4.08
N SER A 225 14.01 -13.14 -3.01
CA SER A 225 14.25 -14.03 -1.88
C SER A 225 13.06 -14.11 -0.92
N GLU A 226 12.25 -13.04 -0.84
CA GLU A 226 10.99 -13.01 -0.08
C GLU A 226 9.77 -13.46 -0.90
N ARG A 227 9.91 -13.66 -2.22
CA ARG A 227 8.93 -14.42 -3.01
C ARG A 227 9.03 -15.88 -2.58
N CYS A 228 8.37 -16.22 -1.48
CA CYS A 228 8.07 -17.61 -1.21
C CYS A 228 7.28 -18.10 -2.43
N TRP A 229 7.80 -19.12 -3.14
CA TRP A 229 7.22 -19.71 -4.36
C TRP A 229 5.94 -20.51 -4.05
N ILE A 230 5.17 -20.05 -3.07
CA ILE A 230 4.06 -20.73 -2.44
C ILE A 230 2.85 -19.81 -2.61
N ASP A 231 1.75 -20.37 -3.13
CA ASP A 231 0.48 -19.65 -3.22
C ASP A 231 0.02 -19.29 -1.80
N MET A 232 0.10 -18.01 -1.44
CA MET A 232 -0.30 -17.52 -0.11
C MET A 232 -1.82 -17.38 0.04
N THR A 233 -2.57 -17.50 -1.08
CA THR A 233 -4.03 -17.31 -1.12
C THR A 233 -4.78 -18.21 -0.13
N PRO A 234 -4.45 -19.50 0.04
CA PRO A 234 -5.13 -20.36 1.00
C PRO A 234 -4.89 -19.92 2.46
N TYR A 235 -3.66 -19.54 2.81
CA TYR A 235 -3.32 -19.07 4.16
C TYR A 235 -3.99 -17.74 4.48
N LYS A 236 -4.08 -16.84 3.49
CA LYS A 236 -4.89 -15.62 3.58
C LYS A 236 -6.37 -15.92 3.83
N PHE A 237 -6.91 -16.94 3.18
CA PHE A 237 -8.29 -17.35 3.38
C PHE A 237 -8.52 -17.89 4.79
N ILE A 238 -7.60 -18.73 5.30
CA ILE A 238 -7.63 -19.25 6.67
C ILE A 238 -7.55 -18.10 7.69
N LEU A 239 -6.61 -17.16 7.52
CA LEU A 239 -6.50 -15.98 8.40
C LEU A 239 -7.81 -15.18 8.43
N ARG A 240 -8.40 -14.93 7.27
CA ARG A 240 -9.68 -14.21 7.15
C ARG A 240 -10.83 -14.96 7.80
N ALA A 241 -10.82 -16.30 7.79
CA ALA A 241 -11.82 -17.11 8.47
C ALA A 241 -11.72 -16.92 9.99
N VAL A 242 -10.50 -17.06 10.55
CA VAL A 242 -10.23 -16.83 11.98
C VAL A 242 -10.65 -15.42 12.39
N GLN A 243 -10.17 -14.39 11.68
CA GLN A 243 -10.51 -13.00 11.99
C GLN A 243 -12.01 -12.71 11.93
N ARG A 244 -12.74 -13.37 11.03
CA ARG A 244 -14.20 -13.22 10.94
C ARG A 244 -14.90 -13.84 12.14
N ASP A 245 -14.46 -15.01 12.59
CA ASP A 245 -15.07 -15.69 13.73
C ASP A 245 -14.75 -14.98 15.06
N GLU A 246 -13.54 -14.44 15.21
CA GLU A 246 -13.18 -13.59 16.37
C GLU A 246 -14.01 -12.30 16.41
N ARG A 247 -14.28 -11.68 15.25
CA ARG A 247 -15.15 -10.48 15.17
C ARG A 247 -16.59 -10.80 15.57
N LYS A 248 -17.14 -11.95 15.15
CA LYS A 248 -18.50 -12.36 15.55
C LYS A 248 -18.61 -12.54 17.06
N ARG A 249 -17.56 -13.05 17.70
CA ARG A 249 -17.47 -13.26 19.15
C ARG A 249 -17.11 -11.99 19.94
N LYS A 250 -16.82 -10.88 19.26
CA LYS A 250 -16.40 -9.58 19.86
C LYS A 250 -15.08 -9.66 20.65
N CYS A 251 -14.19 -10.59 20.28
CA CYS A 251 -12.90 -10.80 20.93
C CYS A 251 -11.81 -9.92 20.30
N TRP A 252 -11.87 -8.61 20.55
CA TRP A 252 -11.00 -7.62 19.89
C TRP A 252 -9.53 -7.67 20.32
N GLY A 253 -9.22 -8.30 21.46
CA GLY A 253 -7.84 -8.51 21.95
C GLY A 253 -7.11 -9.71 21.33
N SER A 254 -7.77 -10.43 20.42
CA SER A 254 -7.25 -11.63 19.78
C SER A 254 -6.03 -11.34 18.90
N LEU A 255 -5.00 -12.20 19.03
CA LEU A 255 -3.79 -12.12 18.21
C LEU A 255 -4.06 -12.32 16.71
N ALA A 256 -5.22 -12.88 16.36
CA ALA A 256 -5.67 -13.03 14.98
C ALA A 256 -5.63 -11.73 14.16
N PHE A 257 -5.79 -10.56 14.81
CA PHE A 257 -5.78 -9.26 14.13
C PHE A 257 -4.37 -8.70 13.89
N VAL A 258 -3.37 -9.19 14.63
CA VAL A 258 -1.97 -8.77 14.49
C VAL A 258 -1.23 -9.65 13.49
N LEU A 259 -1.61 -10.93 13.35
CA LEU A 259 -0.93 -11.87 12.47
C LEU A 259 -1.09 -11.55 10.98
N GLN A 260 -0.04 -11.86 10.23
CA GLN A 260 0.01 -11.76 8.78
C GLN A 260 -0.15 -13.14 8.09
N GLU A 261 -0.33 -13.12 6.77
CA GLU A 261 -0.51 -14.33 5.95
C GLU A 261 0.70 -15.29 6.06
N LYS A 262 1.91 -14.74 6.23
CA LYS A 262 3.15 -15.50 6.47
C LYS A 262 3.18 -16.21 7.82
N ASP A 263 2.56 -15.63 8.84
CA ASP A 263 2.49 -16.23 10.16
C ASP A 263 1.53 -17.43 10.17
N ILE A 264 0.41 -17.31 9.45
CA ILE A 264 -0.51 -18.44 9.24
C ILE A 264 0.14 -19.55 8.42
N PHE A 265 0.91 -19.21 7.39
CA PHE A 265 1.74 -20.16 6.67
C PHE A 265 2.65 -20.96 7.60
N PHE A 266 3.36 -20.28 8.51
CA PHE A 266 4.21 -20.94 9.49
C PHE A 266 3.41 -21.85 10.44
N ILE A 267 2.25 -21.40 10.92
CA ILE A 267 1.40 -22.22 11.79
C ILE A 267 0.96 -23.48 11.05
N VAL A 268 0.38 -23.35 9.87
CA VAL A 268 -0.18 -24.49 9.12
C VAL A 268 0.93 -25.45 8.68
N GLU A 269 2.02 -24.96 8.11
CA GLU A 269 3.05 -25.86 7.54
C GLU A 269 4.08 -26.33 8.58
N LYS A 270 4.56 -25.45 9.47
CA LYS A 270 5.64 -25.81 10.40
C LYS A 270 5.14 -26.34 11.73
N LEU A 271 3.99 -25.87 12.25
CA LEU A 271 3.43 -26.40 13.50
C LEU A 271 2.48 -27.58 13.27
N TRP A 272 1.68 -27.51 12.20
CA TRP A 272 0.66 -28.52 11.91
C TRP A 272 0.96 -29.41 10.69
N HIS A 273 2.09 -29.20 10.01
CA HIS A 273 2.54 -30.03 8.89
C HIS A 273 1.49 -30.20 7.78
N SER A 274 0.66 -29.18 7.56
CA SER A 274 -0.34 -29.09 6.49
C SER A 274 -1.37 -30.23 6.46
N HIS A 275 -1.67 -30.84 7.61
CA HIS A 275 -2.73 -31.83 7.73
C HIS A 275 -3.65 -31.57 8.93
N SER A 276 -4.89 -32.06 8.86
CA SER A 276 -5.82 -31.99 9.99
C SER A 276 -5.33 -32.85 11.16
N ALA A 277 -5.54 -32.37 12.39
CA ALA A 277 -5.07 -33.06 13.58
C ALA A 277 -5.80 -34.38 13.89
N ILE A 278 -6.98 -34.60 13.29
CA ILE A 278 -7.86 -35.75 13.58
C ILE A 278 -7.88 -36.71 12.37
N SER A 279 -8.26 -36.23 11.17
CA SER A 279 -8.36 -37.06 9.96
C SER A 279 -7.10 -37.14 9.09
N GLU A 280 -6.03 -36.41 9.44
CA GLU A 280 -4.80 -36.28 8.63
C GLU A 280 -5.02 -35.80 7.18
N CYS A 281 -6.15 -35.13 6.91
CA CYS A 281 -6.48 -34.61 5.59
C CYS A 281 -5.51 -33.48 5.18
N THR A 282 -4.93 -33.59 3.99
CA THR A 282 -3.95 -32.65 3.44
C THR A 282 -4.55 -31.59 2.51
N GLU A 283 -5.86 -31.63 2.26
CA GLU A 283 -6.52 -30.69 1.35
C GLU A 283 -6.65 -29.28 1.97
N MET A 284 -5.81 -28.36 1.50
CA MET A 284 -5.73 -27.00 2.03
C MET A 284 -7.05 -26.21 1.98
N THR A 285 -7.94 -26.51 1.04
CA THR A 285 -9.27 -25.86 0.92
C THR A 285 -10.20 -26.19 2.07
N GLU A 286 -10.05 -27.37 2.66
CA GLU A 286 -10.90 -27.88 3.74
C GLU A 286 -10.35 -27.54 5.13
N LEU A 287 -9.05 -27.22 5.23
CA LEU A 287 -8.39 -26.90 6.49
C LEU A 287 -8.84 -25.55 7.07
N ARG A 288 -9.11 -25.53 8.36
CA ARG A 288 -9.48 -24.35 9.15
C ARG A 288 -8.73 -24.35 10.48
N LEU A 289 -8.34 -23.16 10.91
CA LEU A 289 -7.83 -22.94 12.26
C LEU A 289 -8.99 -22.50 13.16
N CYS A 290 -9.26 -23.24 14.23
CA CYS A 290 -10.21 -22.86 15.27
C CYS A 290 -9.51 -22.72 16.62
N ARG A 291 -10.28 -22.35 17.66
CA ARG A 291 -9.81 -22.30 19.05
C ARG A 291 -9.75 -23.73 19.59
N TRP A 292 -8.68 -24.08 20.30
CA TRP A 292 -8.63 -25.33 21.06
C TRP A 292 -9.52 -25.23 22.30
N ARG A 293 -9.29 -24.23 23.16
CA ARG A 293 -10.17 -23.85 24.26
C ARG A 293 -11.17 -22.81 23.77
N VAL A 294 -12.44 -23.19 23.69
CA VAL A 294 -13.52 -22.36 23.13
C VAL A 294 -13.70 -21.05 23.93
N ASN A 295 -13.46 -21.10 25.24
CA ASN A 295 -13.63 -19.98 26.17
C ASN A 295 -12.50 -18.95 26.15
N GLU A 296 -11.32 -19.33 25.64
CA GLU A 296 -10.16 -18.43 25.54
C GLU A 296 -10.11 -17.78 24.15
N ASP A 297 -9.50 -16.60 24.06
CA ASP A 297 -9.32 -15.91 22.78
C ASP A 297 -8.40 -16.70 21.84
N TRP A 298 -8.60 -16.51 20.53
CA TRP A 298 -7.76 -17.20 19.57
C TRP A 298 -6.33 -16.67 19.62
N SER A 299 -5.38 -17.60 19.67
CA SER A 299 -3.95 -17.31 19.63
C SER A 299 -3.19 -18.47 18.99
N PRO A 300 -1.93 -18.28 18.57
CA PRO A 300 -1.11 -19.38 18.06
C PRO A 300 -0.96 -20.56 19.04
N TRP A 301 -1.04 -20.32 20.36
CA TRP A 301 -1.01 -21.36 21.40
C TRP A 301 -2.40 -21.74 21.94
N ASN A 302 -3.47 -21.28 21.28
CA ASN A 302 -4.84 -21.73 21.46
C ASN A 302 -5.45 -22.05 20.07
N CYS A 303 -4.64 -22.57 19.14
CA CYS A 303 -5.08 -22.88 17.79
C CYS A 303 -5.24 -24.39 17.60
N PHE A 304 -6.16 -24.79 16.72
CA PHE A 304 -6.38 -26.18 16.35
C PHE A 304 -6.64 -26.27 14.85
N LEU A 305 -5.81 -27.01 14.11
CA LEU A 305 -5.94 -27.17 12.66
C LEU A 305 -6.75 -28.43 12.34
N VAL A 306 -7.93 -28.23 11.78
CA VAL A 306 -8.91 -29.29 11.50
C VAL A 306 -9.70 -29.01 10.22
N THR A 307 -10.44 -30.00 9.74
CA THR A 307 -11.36 -29.80 8.62
C THR A 307 -12.60 -28.99 9.03
N VAL A 308 -13.35 -28.45 8.06
CA VAL A 308 -14.60 -27.72 8.32
C VAL A 308 -15.61 -28.57 9.12
N GLN A 309 -15.66 -29.89 8.89
CA GLN A 309 -16.59 -30.79 9.56
C GLN A 309 -16.17 -31.04 11.01
N GLU A 310 -14.89 -31.35 11.22
CA GLU A 310 -14.29 -31.53 12.55
C GLU A 310 -14.41 -30.28 13.41
N MET A 311 -14.17 -29.10 12.83
CA MET A 311 -14.35 -27.83 13.51
C MET A 311 -15.76 -27.65 14.08
N LYS A 312 -16.80 -28.06 13.33
CA LYS A 312 -18.19 -27.97 13.78
C LYS A 312 -18.49 -28.93 14.93
N ALA A 313 -17.84 -30.10 14.95
CA ALA A 313 -17.95 -31.05 16.06
C ALA A 313 -17.21 -30.51 17.29
N HIS A 314 -15.97 -30.04 17.11
CA HIS A 314 -15.14 -29.47 18.17
C HIS A 314 -15.78 -28.26 18.86
N CYS A 315 -16.39 -27.35 18.10
CA CYS A 315 -17.07 -26.18 18.67
C CYS A 315 -18.27 -26.51 19.58
N LYS A 316 -18.78 -27.74 19.57
CA LYS A 316 -19.87 -28.19 20.46
C LYS A 316 -19.36 -28.74 21.79
N LEU A 317 -18.06 -28.98 21.91
CA LEU A 317 -17.44 -29.50 23.12
C LEU A 317 -17.15 -28.33 24.07
N GLU A 318 -17.54 -28.47 25.33
CA GLU A 318 -17.22 -27.48 26.37
C GLU A 318 -15.79 -27.68 26.89
N ASP A 319 -15.39 -28.92 27.13
CA ASP A 319 -14.02 -29.29 27.52
C ASP A 319 -13.41 -30.33 26.54
N PRO A 320 -12.51 -29.91 25.66
CA PRO A 320 -11.80 -30.81 24.75
C PRO A 320 -10.90 -31.82 25.48
N GLU A 321 -10.30 -31.44 26.61
CA GLU A 321 -9.28 -32.26 27.29
C GLU A 321 -9.90 -33.51 27.95
N ALA A 322 -11.20 -33.47 28.25
CA ALA A 322 -11.96 -34.60 28.78
C ALA A 322 -12.53 -35.54 27.70
N VAL A 323 -12.58 -35.11 26.44
CA VAL A 323 -13.27 -35.82 25.34
C VAL A 323 -12.29 -36.43 24.34
N TYR A 324 -11.14 -35.80 24.11
CA TYR A 324 -10.11 -36.32 23.21
C TYR A 324 -9.14 -37.26 23.92
N ASP A 325 -8.58 -38.20 23.16
CA ASP A 325 -7.54 -39.11 23.67
C ASP A 325 -6.33 -38.33 24.21
N GLU A 326 -5.75 -38.84 25.30
CA GLU A 326 -4.62 -38.21 26.00
C GLU A 326 -3.43 -37.96 25.06
N GLU A 327 -3.17 -38.88 24.12
CA GLU A 327 -2.12 -38.72 23.11
C GLU A 327 -2.35 -37.50 22.19
N LEU A 328 -3.60 -37.28 21.77
CA LEU A 328 -3.96 -36.15 20.93
C LEU A 328 -3.84 -34.85 21.71
N VAL A 329 -4.31 -34.82 22.96
CA VAL A 329 -4.18 -33.66 23.85
C VAL A 329 -2.70 -33.30 24.05
N GLN A 330 -1.83 -34.27 24.35
CA GLN A 330 -0.39 -34.02 24.50
C GLN A 330 0.26 -33.51 23.20
N LYS A 331 -0.11 -34.05 22.03
CA LYS A 331 0.36 -33.55 20.73
C LYS A 331 -0.02 -32.09 20.52
N VAL A 332 -1.26 -31.71 20.82
CA VAL A 332 -1.73 -30.33 20.69
C VAL A 332 -1.02 -29.39 21.65
N LEU A 333 -0.88 -29.78 22.93
CA LEU A 333 -0.18 -28.98 23.95
C LEU A 333 1.29 -28.75 23.58
N ASN A 334 1.98 -29.74 23.01
CA ASN A 334 3.35 -29.58 22.55
C ASN A 334 3.45 -28.59 21.38
N LYS A 335 2.50 -28.64 20.43
CA LYS A 335 2.40 -27.64 19.34
C LYS A 335 2.13 -26.23 19.89
N HIS A 336 1.29 -26.10 20.93
CA HIS A 336 1.05 -24.81 21.59
C HIS A 336 2.29 -24.24 22.29
N LYS A 337 3.08 -25.08 22.95
CA LYS A 337 4.38 -24.68 23.53
C LYS A 337 5.34 -24.16 22.45
N LEU A 338 5.44 -24.88 21.33
CA LEU A 338 6.24 -24.44 20.18
C LEU A 338 5.73 -23.13 19.56
N ALA A 339 4.41 -22.97 19.46
CA ALA A 339 3.81 -21.72 19.00
C ALA A 339 4.17 -20.56 19.94
N LYS A 340 4.06 -20.77 21.26
CA LYS A 340 4.38 -19.74 22.25
C LYS A 340 5.82 -19.26 22.14
N ALA A 341 6.79 -20.17 22.00
CA ALA A 341 8.19 -19.81 21.81
C ALA A 341 8.45 -19.02 20.51
N ASN A 342 7.74 -19.35 19.43
CA ASN A 342 7.93 -18.68 18.13
C ASN A 342 7.18 -17.34 18.00
N PHE A 343 6.11 -17.13 18.78
CA PHE A 343 5.23 -15.96 18.67
C PHE A 343 5.26 -15.04 19.90
N GLU A 344 6.16 -15.29 20.86
CA GLU A 344 6.26 -14.53 22.12
C GLU A 344 6.46 -13.02 21.87
N GLN A 345 7.24 -12.66 20.86
CA GLN A 345 7.50 -11.25 20.51
C GLN A 345 6.24 -10.52 20.04
N LEU A 346 5.24 -11.23 19.50
CA LEU A 346 3.97 -10.63 19.07
C LEU A 346 3.05 -10.26 20.25
N LEU A 347 3.27 -10.80 21.46
CA LEU A 347 2.53 -10.38 22.65
C LEU A 347 2.80 -8.92 22.99
N ALA A 348 4.05 -8.49 22.88
CA ALA A 348 4.45 -7.10 23.12
C ALA A 348 3.85 -6.16 22.07
N VAL A 349 3.69 -6.64 20.84
CA VAL A 349 3.04 -5.90 19.74
C VAL A 349 1.53 -5.83 19.98
N ASN A 350 0.88 -6.95 20.32
CA ASN A 350 -0.56 -7.00 20.59
C ASN A 350 -0.96 -6.07 21.74
N LYS A 351 -0.19 -6.06 22.84
CA LYS A 351 -0.43 -5.17 23.97
C LYS A 351 -0.48 -3.69 23.55
N ARG A 352 0.46 -3.27 22.69
CA ARG A 352 0.50 -1.92 22.12
C ARG A 352 -0.69 -1.64 21.19
N PHE A 353 -1.07 -2.62 20.38
CA PHE A 353 -2.24 -2.52 19.50
C PHE A 353 -3.56 -2.45 20.27
N THR A 354 -3.68 -3.16 21.41
CA THR A 354 -4.85 -3.14 22.30
C THR A 354 -4.93 -1.89 23.20
N GLU A 355 -3.82 -1.17 23.38
CA GLU A 355 -3.79 0.08 24.13
C GLU A 355 -4.06 1.31 23.24
N SER A 356 -3.72 1.24 21.93
CA SER A 356 -3.81 2.40 21.03
C SER A 356 -5.18 2.67 20.42
N GLY A 357 -6.14 1.73 20.48
CA GLY A 357 -7.47 1.93 19.87
C GLY A 357 -7.55 1.66 18.36
N ASP A 358 -6.42 1.32 17.72
CA ASP A 358 -6.29 1.30 16.25
C ASP A 358 -6.97 0.09 15.56
N TRP A 359 -7.69 -0.75 16.28
CA TRP A 359 -8.45 -1.88 15.73
C TRP A 359 -9.49 -1.47 14.67
N ALA A 360 -9.95 -0.22 14.68
CA ALA A 360 -10.85 0.33 13.66
C ALA A 360 -10.18 0.52 12.28
N GLY A 361 -8.84 0.59 12.22
CA GLY A 361 -8.06 0.81 11.00
C GLY A 361 -7.83 -0.44 10.16
N ILE A 362 -7.92 -1.63 10.76
CA ILE A 362 -7.87 -2.92 10.04
C ILE A 362 -9.26 -3.17 9.43
N ARG A 363 -9.60 -2.36 8.42
CA ARG A 363 -10.66 -2.71 7.48
C ARG A 363 -10.17 -3.97 6.78
N ALA A 364 -10.93 -5.06 6.88
CA ALA A 364 -10.88 -6.04 5.80
C ALA A 364 -11.09 -5.22 4.51
N PRO A 365 -10.17 -5.23 3.54
CA PRO A 365 -10.42 -4.52 2.29
C PRO A 365 -11.77 -5.00 1.82
N ALA A 366 -12.69 -4.04 1.67
CA ALA A 366 -14.04 -4.33 1.24
C ALA A 366 -13.91 -5.25 0.03
N ILE A 367 -14.65 -6.35 0.04
CA ILE A 367 -14.90 -7.10 -1.17
C ILE A 367 -15.45 -6.05 -2.13
N VAL A 368 -14.65 -5.66 -3.13
CA VAL A 368 -15.22 -5.09 -4.34
C VAL A 368 -16.10 -6.20 -4.85
N ARG A 369 -17.40 -6.12 -4.54
CA ARG A 369 -18.39 -6.82 -5.32
C ARG A 369 -18.16 -6.28 -6.73
N ALA A 370 -17.55 -7.10 -7.57
CA ALA A 370 -17.61 -6.92 -9.01
C ALA A 370 -19.09 -7.06 -9.37
N ASN A 371 -19.83 -5.95 -9.25
CA ASN A 371 -21.18 -5.83 -9.77
C ASN A 371 -21.09 -4.79 -10.89
N ALA A 372 -21.52 -5.25 -12.07
CA ALA A 372 -21.77 -4.49 -13.27
C ALA A 372 -20.53 -3.85 -13.93
N VAL A 373 -19.90 -4.66 -14.77
CA VAL A 373 -19.61 -4.20 -16.13
C VAL A 373 -20.94 -3.70 -16.69
N ASP A 374 -21.13 -2.39 -16.78
CA ASP A 374 -22.10 -1.86 -17.73
C ASP A 374 -21.60 -2.27 -19.11
N ARG A 375 -22.36 -3.18 -19.72
CA ARG A 375 -22.20 -3.51 -21.13
C ARG A 375 -22.51 -2.25 -21.93
N ILE A 376 -21.61 -1.93 -22.84
CA ILE A 376 -21.94 -1.11 -24.03
C ILE A 376 -23.02 -1.86 -24.82
#